data_AF-A0A825SFN2-F1
#
_entry.id   AF-A0A825SFN2-F1
#
_cell.length_a   1.000
_cell.length_b   1.000
_cell.length_c   1.000
_cell.angle_alpha   90.00
_cell.angle_beta   90.00
_cell.angle_gamma   90.00
#
_symmetry.space_group_name_H-M   'P 1'
#
loop_
_entity.id
_entity.type
_entity.pdbx_description
1 polymer ?
#
loop_
_entity_poly.entity_id
_entity_poly.type
_entity_poly.pdbx_seq_one_letter_code
_entity_poly.pdbx_strand_id
1 'polypeptide(L)'
;MQEMIDNLSTYGYLILFFYSFGGGMVAILAAGVLCASSTKLDLHLCIFLAFLANTIGSTLLFILGKYYKKDIMPYFKNHRRKIALAMMKIKKYGDLLLVVQKFIYGVKTIVPIAAGLCKFSFVRFFIINTLASLIWAVVLGYAGFIFGNTLKEAFEVFTNYPYIAPVFIITLIFIIWLYLSRFSKKK
;
A
#
# COMPACT_ATOMS: atom_id res chain seq x y z
N MET A 1 17.04 23.11 13.21
CA MET A 1 17.18 21.71 12.75
C MET A 1 16.28 20.75 13.54
N GLN A 2 16.24 20.83 14.88
CA GLN A 2 15.25 20.12 15.71
C GLN A 2 13.79 20.32 15.29
N GLU A 3 13.31 21.56 15.10
CA GLU A 3 11.92 21.85 14.70
C GLU A 3 11.52 21.21 13.37
N MET A 4 12.43 21.20 12.39
CA MET A 4 12.17 20.60 11.07
C MET A 4 12.02 19.07 11.16
N ILE A 5 12.75 18.46 12.10
CA ILE A 5 12.71 17.02 12.36
C ILE A 5 11.49 16.63 13.20
N ASP A 6 11.07 17.47 14.17
CA ASP A 6 9.87 17.22 14.98
C ASP A 6 8.58 17.41 14.16
N ASN A 7 8.60 18.36 13.21
CA ASN A 7 7.60 18.47 12.17
C ASN A 7 7.57 17.20 11.29
N LEU A 8 8.73 16.69 10.88
CA LEU A 8 8.79 15.48 10.06
C LEU A 8 8.21 14.24 10.76
N SER A 9 8.44 14.07 12.06
CA SER A 9 7.80 12.99 12.82
C SER A 9 6.29 13.16 12.90
N THR A 10 5.80 14.36 13.23
CA THR A 10 4.37 14.63 13.42
C THR A 10 3.59 14.54 12.10
N TYR A 11 4.09 15.21 11.05
CA TYR A 11 3.50 15.15 9.72
C TYR A 11 3.70 13.78 9.06
N GLY A 12 4.80 13.08 9.34
CA GLY A 12 5.05 11.73 8.83
C GLY A 12 3.97 10.73 9.26
N TYR A 13 3.60 10.74 10.55
CA TYR A 13 2.52 9.90 11.06
C TYR A 13 1.14 10.27 10.48
N LEU A 14 0.85 11.57 10.34
CA LEU A 14 -0.41 12.02 9.75
C LEU A 14 -0.51 11.63 8.26
N ILE A 15 0.55 11.86 7.49
CA ILE A 15 0.61 11.49 6.07
C ILE A 15 0.44 9.97 5.93
N LEU A 16 1.14 9.19 6.76
CA LEU A 16 0.99 7.73 6.77
C LEU A 16 -0.45 7.32 7.05
N PHE A 17 -1.09 7.92 8.05
CA PHE A 17 -2.47 7.62 8.42
C PHE A 17 -3.45 7.93 7.28
N PHE A 18 -3.44 9.15 6.73
CA PHE A 18 -4.36 9.54 5.67
C PHE A 18 -4.10 8.81 4.34
N TYR A 19 -2.85 8.50 4.02
CA TYR A 19 -2.52 7.74 2.80
C TYR A 19 -2.88 6.25 2.95
N SER A 20 -2.78 5.71 4.16
CA SER A 20 -3.16 4.33 4.46
C SER A 20 -4.67 4.10 4.52
N PHE A 21 -5.48 5.16 4.55
CA PHE A 21 -6.95 5.08 4.43
C PHE A 21 -7.38 4.41 3.12
N GLY A 22 -6.70 4.74 2.02
CA GLY A 22 -6.87 4.06 0.73
C GLY A 22 -6.08 2.76 0.62
N GLY A 23 -5.42 2.30 1.68
CA GLY A 23 -4.55 1.12 1.74
C GLY A 23 -3.21 1.29 1.03
N GLY A 24 -2.64 2.50 1.01
CA GLY A 24 -1.42 2.81 0.26
C GLY A 24 -0.20 2.00 0.74
N MET A 25 0.14 0.93 0.01
CA MET A 25 1.32 0.09 0.27
C MET A 25 2.61 0.92 0.30
N VAL A 26 2.68 1.93 -0.57
CA VAL A 26 3.84 2.82 -0.68
C VAL A 26 4.09 3.59 0.62
N ALA A 27 3.05 4.08 1.30
CA ALA A 27 3.26 4.87 2.50
C ALA A 27 3.81 4.05 3.67
N ILE A 28 3.28 2.85 3.91
CA ILE A 28 3.80 1.99 4.99
C ILE A 28 5.20 1.46 4.67
N LEU A 29 5.49 1.12 3.41
CA LEU A 29 6.83 0.74 2.99
C LEU A 29 7.82 1.89 3.15
N ALA A 30 7.46 3.09 2.70
CA ALA A 30 8.28 4.28 2.86
C ALA A 30 8.48 4.63 4.34
N ALA A 31 7.44 4.54 5.17
CA ALA A 31 7.54 4.75 6.60
C ALA A 31 8.49 3.73 7.24
N GLY A 32 8.42 2.45 6.86
CA GLY A 32 9.36 1.42 7.31
C GLY A 32 10.81 1.73 6.93
N VAL A 33 11.05 2.12 5.68
CA VAL A 33 12.40 2.54 5.21
C VAL A 33 12.90 3.78 5.97
N LEU A 34 12.03 4.75 6.25
CA LEU A 34 12.41 5.95 7.00
C LEU A 34 12.71 5.66 8.48
N CYS A 35 12.00 4.70 9.10
CA CYS A 35 12.29 4.22 10.45
C CYS A 35 13.67 3.56 10.54
N ALA A 36 14.09 2.82 9.50
CA ALA A 36 15.42 2.22 9.42
C ALA A 36 16.54 3.27 9.40
N SER A 37 16.30 4.43 8.79
CA SER A 37 17.29 5.50 8.64
C SER A 37 17.25 6.57 9.73
N SER A 38 16.12 6.70 10.46
CA SER A 38 15.87 7.83 11.37
C SER A 38 15.45 7.37 12.77
N THR A 39 16.16 7.78 13.82
CA THR A 39 15.93 7.35 15.22
C THR A 39 14.62 7.85 15.86
N LYS A 40 13.82 8.68 15.18
CA LYS A 40 12.64 9.34 15.75
C LYS A 40 11.29 8.78 15.31
N LEU A 41 11.24 7.91 14.31
CA LEU A 41 10.00 7.25 13.91
C LEU A 41 9.92 5.86 14.53
N ASP A 42 8.84 5.60 15.27
CA ASP A 42 8.58 4.30 15.86
C ASP A 42 7.84 3.41 14.85
N LEU A 43 8.48 2.30 14.47
CA LEU A 43 7.94 1.34 13.52
C LEU A 43 6.61 0.74 13.99
N HIS A 44 6.47 0.44 15.28
CA HIS A 44 5.26 -0.13 15.85
C HIS A 44 4.10 0.87 15.78
N LEU A 45 4.39 2.15 16.04
CA LEU A 45 3.40 3.21 15.91
C LEU A 45 2.98 3.42 14.46
N CYS A 46 3.92 3.37 13.51
CA CYS A 46 3.61 3.39 12.07
C CYS A 46 2.71 2.22 11.65
N ILE A 47 3.05 0.99 12.07
CA ILE A 47 2.25 -0.20 11.78
C ILE A 47 0.84 -0.06 12.36
N PHE A 48 0.73 0.40 13.60
CA PHE A 48 -0.55 0.60 14.29
C PHE A 48 -1.44 1.63 13.59
N LEU A 49 -0.88 2.80 13.22
CA LEU A 49 -1.62 3.84 12.49
C LEU A 49 -2.05 3.36 11.11
N ALA A 50 -1.18 2.67 10.37
CA ALA A 50 -1.51 2.14 9.06
C ALA A 50 -2.60 1.05 9.15
N PHE A 51 -2.52 0.17 10.16
CA PHE A 51 -3.55 -0.81 10.48
C PHE A 51 -4.91 -0.15 10.74
N LEU A 52 -4.96 0.86 11.61
CA LEU A 52 -6.19 1.57 11.96
C LEU A 52 -6.78 2.27 10.73
N ALA A 53 -5.98 3.05 10.02
CA ALA A 53 -6.40 3.76 8.83
C ALA A 53 -6.97 2.83 7.76
N ASN A 54 -6.28 1.72 7.46
CA ASN A 54 -6.71 0.77 6.44
C ASN A 54 -7.99 0.03 6.86
N THR A 55 -8.15 -0.26 8.16
CA THR A 55 -9.36 -0.89 8.71
C THR A 55 -10.55 0.05 8.59
N ILE A 56 -10.38 1.31 8.98
CA ILE A 56 -11.43 2.34 8.87
C ILE A 56 -11.79 2.57 7.40
N GLY A 57 -10.80 2.80 6.53
CA GLY A 57 -11.02 3.07 5.11
C GLY A 57 -11.74 1.92 4.39
N SER A 58 -11.33 0.68 4.64
CA SER A 58 -11.99 -0.50 4.05
C SER A 58 -13.42 -0.67 4.58
N THR A 59 -13.65 -0.38 5.86
CA THR A 59 -14.98 -0.44 6.48
C THR A 59 -15.91 0.64 5.93
N LEU A 60 -15.41 1.85 5.72
CA LEU A 60 -16.15 2.94 5.09
C LEU A 60 -16.57 2.56 3.67
N LEU A 61 -15.66 2.02 2.86
CA LEU A 61 -15.99 1.55 1.51
C LEU A 61 -17.07 0.45 1.51
N PHE A 62 -17.02 -0.45 2.47
CA PHE A 62 -18.03 -1.48 2.65
C PHE A 62 -19.40 -0.88 3.02
N ILE A 63 -19.44 0.05 3.99
CA ILE A 63 -20.66 0.74 4.43
C ILE A 63 -21.27 1.52 3.26
N LEU A 64 -20.46 2.26 2.50
CA LEU A 64 -20.91 2.99 1.33
C LEU A 64 -21.50 2.05 0.27
N GLY A 65 -20.86 0.89 0.02
CA GLY A 65 -21.39 -0.12 -0.88
C GLY A 65 -22.71 -0.76 -0.40
N LYS A 66 -22.88 -0.91 0.92
CA LYS A 66 -24.04 -1.60 1.52
C LYS A 66 -25.27 -0.69 1.67
N TYR A 67 -25.09 0.52 2.17
CA TYR A 67 -26.18 1.43 2.54
C TYR A 67 -26.40 2.55 1.50
N TYR A 68 -25.34 3.04 0.85
CA TYR A 68 -25.38 4.19 -0.06
C TYR A 68 -25.16 3.79 -1.53
N LYS A 69 -25.67 2.61 -1.92
CA LYS A 69 -25.46 2.03 -3.26
C LYS A 69 -25.82 2.98 -4.40
N LYS A 70 -26.95 3.69 -4.30
CA LYS A 70 -27.45 4.58 -5.35
C LYS A 70 -26.50 5.76 -5.58
N ASP A 71 -25.93 6.29 -4.50
CA ASP A 71 -25.09 7.48 -4.52
C ASP A 71 -23.66 7.17 -4.95
N ILE A 72 -23.14 5.98 -4.60
CA ILE A 72 -21.75 5.62 -4.94
C ILE A 72 -21.60 5.00 -6.34
N MET A 73 -22.63 4.33 -6.88
CA MET A 73 -22.54 3.64 -8.17
C MET A 73 -22.16 4.54 -9.37
N PRO A 74 -22.58 5.82 -9.46
CA PRO A 74 -22.14 6.74 -10.50
C PRO A 74 -20.62 6.94 -10.53
N TYR A 75 -19.98 7.07 -9.36
CA TYR A 75 -18.52 7.25 -9.25
C TYR A 75 -17.74 6.04 -9.78
N PHE A 76 -18.33 4.84 -9.71
CA PHE A 76 -17.71 3.61 -10.19
C PHE A 76 -18.24 3.15 -11.55
N LYS A 77 -18.90 4.02 -12.33
CA LYS A 77 -19.46 3.67 -13.66
C LYS A 77 -18.42 3.03 -14.59
N ASN A 78 -17.20 3.58 -14.63
CA ASN A 78 -16.09 3.07 -15.44
C ASN A 78 -15.51 1.74 -14.91
N HIS A 79 -15.81 1.39 -13.67
CA HIS A 79 -15.30 0.21 -12.97
C HIS A 79 -16.36 -0.89 -12.80
N ARG A 80 -17.55 -0.75 -13.39
CA ARG A 80 -18.67 -1.70 -13.26
C ARG A 80 -18.27 -3.15 -13.56
N ARG A 81 -17.50 -3.40 -14.62
CA ARG A 81 -17.04 -4.76 -14.97
C ARG A 81 -16.15 -5.36 -13.89
N LYS A 82 -15.28 -4.55 -13.28
CA LYS A 82 -14.40 -5.00 -12.18
C LYS A 82 -15.21 -5.26 -10.90
N ILE A 83 -16.20 -4.42 -10.60
CA ILE A 83 -17.12 -4.64 -9.47
C ILE A 83 -17.92 -5.94 -9.68
N ALA A 84 -18.49 -6.16 -10.86
CA ALA A 84 -19.22 -7.39 -11.17
C ALA A 84 -18.34 -8.64 -11.02
N LEU A 85 -17.10 -8.58 -11.51
CA LEU A 85 -16.12 -9.65 -11.33
C LEU A 85 -15.80 -9.88 -9.85
N ALA A 86 -15.60 -8.82 -9.08
CA ALA A 86 -15.35 -8.90 -7.64
C ALA A 86 -16.55 -9.54 -6.91
N MET A 87 -17.78 -9.17 -7.25
CA MET A 87 -19.00 -9.77 -6.69
C MET A 87 -19.06 -11.29 -6.96
N MET A 88 -18.74 -11.74 -8.18
CA MET A 88 -18.67 -13.17 -8.49
C MET A 88 -17.57 -13.88 -7.68
N LYS A 89 -16.39 -13.27 -7.57
CA LYS A 89 -15.28 -13.84 -6.80
C LYS A 89 -15.55 -13.87 -5.30
N ILE A 90 -16.26 -12.88 -4.75
CA ILE A 90 -16.69 -12.87 -3.34
C ILE A 90 -17.60 -14.06 -3.07
N LYS A 91 -18.54 -14.38 -3.98
CA LYS A 91 -19.41 -15.56 -3.81
C LYS A 91 -18.62 -16.87 -3.81
N LYS A 92 -17.52 -16.96 -4.57
CA LYS A 92 -16.69 -18.18 -4.68
C LYS A 92 -15.67 -18.33 -3.55
N TYR A 93 -14.96 -17.27 -3.21
CA TYR A 93 -13.81 -17.29 -2.29
C TYR A 93 -14.09 -16.67 -0.92
N GLY A 94 -15.17 -15.89 -0.80
CA GLY A 94 -15.62 -15.28 0.45
C GLY A 94 -14.51 -14.55 1.21
N ASP A 95 -14.18 -15.11 2.37
CA ASP A 95 -13.26 -14.54 3.36
C ASP A 95 -11.83 -14.44 2.84
N LEU A 96 -11.36 -15.44 2.09
CA LEU A 96 -9.99 -15.47 1.57
C LEU A 96 -9.72 -14.27 0.64
N LEU A 97 -10.73 -13.89 -0.14
CA LEU A 97 -10.61 -12.75 -1.04
C LEU A 97 -10.46 -11.42 -0.30
N LEU A 98 -11.06 -11.28 0.89
CA LEU A 98 -10.95 -10.09 1.73
C LEU A 98 -9.55 -9.91 2.32
N VAL A 99 -8.80 -11.01 2.48
CA VAL A 99 -7.39 -10.99 2.89
C VAL A 99 -6.51 -10.63 1.70
N VAL A 100 -6.62 -11.40 0.60
CA VAL A 100 -5.74 -11.29 -0.56
C VAL A 100 -5.85 -9.92 -1.26
N GLN A 101 -7.05 -9.32 -1.29
CA GLN A 101 -7.26 -8.02 -1.93
C GLN A 101 -6.30 -6.92 -1.43
N LYS A 102 -5.84 -6.99 -0.17
CA LYS A 102 -5.04 -5.92 0.46
C LYS A 102 -3.65 -5.80 -0.16
N PHE A 103 -3.13 -6.88 -0.72
CA PHE A 103 -1.82 -6.95 -1.36
C PHE A 103 -1.87 -6.58 -2.85
N ILE A 104 -3.06 -6.38 -3.43
CA ILE A 104 -3.22 -6.12 -4.86
C ILE A 104 -3.75 -4.70 -5.08
N TYR A 105 -2.96 -3.90 -5.80
CA TYR A 105 -3.34 -2.53 -6.15
C TYR A 105 -4.65 -2.50 -6.97
N GLY A 106 -5.52 -1.54 -6.66
CA GLY A 106 -6.84 -1.39 -7.29
C GLY A 106 -7.90 -2.41 -6.84
N VAL A 107 -7.53 -3.62 -6.43
CA VAL A 107 -8.49 -4.64 -5.97
C VAL A 107 -9.01 -4.32 -4.57
N LYS A 108 -8.12 -3.85 -3.67
CA LYS A 108 -8.45 -3.42 -2.30
C LYS A 108 -9.57 -2.38 -2.17
N THR A 109 -9.81 -1.58 -3.21
CA THR A 109 -10.89 -0.56 -3.20
C THR A 109 -12.19 -1.12 -3.75
N ILE A 110 -12.10 -2.02 -4.73
CA ILE A 110 -13.25 -2.58 -5.45
C ILE A 110 -13.92 -3.68 -4.63
N VAL A 111 -13.14 -4.53 -3.97
CA VAL A 111 -13.66 -5.70 -3.24
C VAL A 111 -14.48 -5.32 -1.99
N PRO A 112 -14.13 -4.33 -1.15
CA PRO A 112 -14.98 -3.94 -0.02
C PRO A 112 -16.34 -3.39 -0.46
N ILE A 113 -16.34 -2.58 -1.52
CA ILE A 113 -17.57 -2.06 -2.14
C ILE A 113 -18.41 -3.23 -2.68
N ALA A 114 -17.80 -4.14 -3.44
CA ALA A 114 -18.48 -5.31 -3.98
C ALA A 114 -19.04 -6.22 -2.87
N ALA A 115 -18.33 -6.36 -1.74
CA ALA A 115 -18.80 -7.11 -0.58
C ALA A 115 -20.03 -6.46 0.06
N GLY A 116 -20.03 -5.13 0.18
CA GLY A 116 -21.21 -4.36 0.62
C GLY A 116 -22.42 -4.56 -0.30
N LEU A 117 -22.20 -4.59 -1.61
CA LEU A 117 -23.24 -4.83 -2.62
C LEU A 117 -23.80 -6.25 -2.63
N CYS A 118 -23.01 -7.24 -2.17
CA CYS A 118 -23.39 -8.66 -2.12
C CYS A 118 -24.19 -9.07 -0.87
N LYS A 119 -24.71 -8.11 -0.07
CA LYS A 119 -25.38 -8.36 1.22
C LYS A 119 -24.51 -9.15 2.21
N PHE A 120 -23.19 -9.03 2.12
CA PHE A 120 -22.29 -9.68 3.07
C PHE A 120 -22.55 -9.17 4.50
N SER A 121 -22.34 -10.03 5.50
CA SER A 121 -22.54 -9.65 6.91
C SER A 121 -21.49 -8.61 7.31
N PHE A 122 -21.93 -7.52 7.94
CA PHE A 122 -21.03 -6.44 8.38
C PHE A 122 -20.03 -6.95 9.42
N VAL A 123 -20.52 -7.72 10.40
CA VAL A 123 -19.70 -8.26 11.49
C VAL A 123 -18.62 -9.19 10.95
N ARG A 124 -19.00 -10.10 10.04
CA ARG A 124 -18.06 -11.01 9.38
C ARG A 124 -17.01 -10.23 8.57
N PHE A 125 -17.44 -9.25 7.78
CA PHE A 125 -16.52 -8.39 7.03
C PHE A 125 -15.55 -7.67 7.96
N PHE A 126 -16.04 -7.05 9.03
CA PHE A 126 -15.24 -6.24 9.94
C PHE A 126 -14.16 -7.07 10.63
N ILE A 127 -14.48 -8.25 11.14
CA ILE A 127 -13.51 -9.15 11.80
C ILE A 127 -12.41 -9.56 10.81
N ILE A 128 -12.79 -10.07 9.64
CA ILE A 128 -11.82 -10.53 8.62
C ILE A 128 -10.99 -9.36 8.10
N ASN A 129 -11.62 -8.22 7.83
CA ASN A 129 -10.93 -7.01 7.37
C ASN A 129 -9.92 -6.51 8.39
N THR A 130 -10.25 -6.54 9.68
CA THR A 130 -9.36 -6.14 10.76
C THR A 130 -8.14 -7.06 10.83
N LEU A 131 -8.36 -8.38 10.87
CA LEU A 131 -7.26 -9.36 10.87
C LEU A 131 -6.39 -9.22 9.62
N ALA A 132 -7.01 -9.06 8.45
CA ALA A 132 -6.30 -8.85 7.19
C ALA A 132 -5.51 -7.54 7.18
N SER A 133 -6.05 -6.45 7.74
CA SER A 133 -5.35 -5.16 7.85
C SER A 133 -4.14 -5.29 8.76
N LEU A 134 -4.25 -6.04 9.85
CA LEU A 134 -3.16 -6.24 10.79
C LEU A 134 -2.01 -7.01 10.13
N ILE A 135 -2.33 -8.15 9.50
CA ILE A 135 -1.34 -8.94 8.76
C ILE A 135 -0.67 -8.10 7.68
N TRP A 136 -1.46 -7.35 6.90
CA TRP A 136 -0.94 -6.47 5.87
C TRP A 136 0.01 -5.40 6.42
N ALA A 137 -0.37 -4.75 7.52
CA ALA A 137 0.42 -3.67 8.11
C ALA A 137 1.74 -4.19 8.70
N VAL A 138 1.70 -5.33 9.40
CA VAL A 138 2.89 -5.98 9.94
C VAL A 138 3.83 -6.40 8.82
N VAL A 139 3.32 -7.14 7.82
CA VAL A 139 4.15 -7.64 6.71
C VAL A 139 4.82 -6.50 5.95
N LEU A 140 4.08 -5.45 5.58
CA LEU A 140 4.67 -4.34 4.82
C LEU A 140 5.53 -3.42 5.67
N GLY A 141 5.16 -3.18 6.94
CA GLY A 141 5.98 -2.37 7.85
C GLY A 141 7.35 -2.98 8.07
N TYR A 142 7.41 -4.28 8.42
CA TYR A 142 8.68 -4.97 8.60
C TYR A 142 9.44 -5.16 7.28
N ALA A 143 8.76 -5.46 6.18
CA ALA A 143 9.42 -5.55 4.88
C ALA A 143 10.09 -4.22 4.49
N GLY A 144 9.41 -3.09 4.72
CA GLY A 144 9.97 -1.75 4.50
C GLY A 144 11.17 -1.48 5.40
N PHE A 145 11.09 -1.85 6.69
CA PHE A 145 12.19 -1.68 7.64
C PHE A 145 13.43 -2.48 7.26
N ILE A 146 13.27 -3.78 6.96
CA ILE A 146 14.38 -4.64 6.53
C ILE A 146 15.00 -4.08 5.25
N PHE A 147 14.17 -3.71 4.26
CA PHE A 147 14.64 -3.14 3.02
C PHE A 147 15.42 -1.83 3.26
N GLY A 148 14.94 -0.97 4.16
CA GLY A 148 15.62 0.26 4.56
C GLY A 148 17.00 0.02 5.16
N ASN A 149 17.16 -1.00 6.01
CA ASN A 149 18.47 -1.37 6.54
C ASN A 149 19.43 -1.83 5.44
N THR A 150 18.99 -2.71 4.53
CA THR A 150 19.83 -3.11 3.38
C THR A 150 20.19 -1.95 2.47
N LEU A 151 19.28 -0.98 2.27
CA LEU A 151 19.59 0.22 1.52
C LEU A 151 20.66 1.06 2.22
N LYS A 152 20.57 1.21 3.55
CA LYS A 152 21.57 1.95 4.33
C LYS A 152 22.96 1.33 4.21
N GLU A 153 23.06 0.01 4.32
CA GLU A 153 24.31 -0.73 4.10
C GLU A 153 24.85 -0.53 2.68
N ALA A 154 23.98 -0.60 1.66
CA ALA A 154 24.37 -0.32 0.28
C ALA A 154 24.85 1.15 0.11
N PHE A 155 24.17 2.11 0.72
CA PHE A 155 24.56 3.53 0.69
C PHE A 155 25.91 3.77 1.38
N GLU A 156 26.22 3.09 2.48
CA GLU A 156 27.54 3.17 3.11
C GLU A 156 28.65 2.65 2.18
N VAL A 157 28.40 1.60 1.40
CA VAL A 157 29.33 1.13 0.34
C VAL A 157 29.49 2.19 -0.76
N PHE A 158 28.40 2.82 -1.22
CA PHE A 158 28.47 3.89 -2.22
C PHE A 158 29.19 5.14 -1.72
N THR A 159 29.09 5.46 -0.43
CA THR A 159 29.74 6.63 0.16
C THR A 159 31.24 6.40 0.34
N ASN A 160 31.64 5.15 0.66
CA ASN A 160 33.05 4.75 0.73
C ASN A 160 33.70 4.56 -0.66
N TYR A 161 32.92 4.30 -1.70
CA TYR A 161 33.40 4.15 -3.09
C TYR A 161 32.63 5.07 -4.07
N PRO A 162 32.91 6.38 -4.09
CA PRO A 162 32.17 7.37 -4.88
C PRO A 162 32.22 7.13 -6.41
N TYR A 163 33.17 6.33 -6.90
CA TYR A 163 33.26 5.94 -8.31
C TYR A 163 32.25 4.86 -8.74
N ILE A 164 31.64 4.13 -7.81
CA ILE A 164 30.67 3.06 -8.12
C ILE A 164 29.30 3.63 -8.49
N ALA A 165 28.89 4.76 -7.89
CA ALA A 165 27.62 5.42 -8.17
C ALA A 165 27.45 5.83 -9.66
N PRO A 166 28.41 6.54 -10.30
CA PRO A 166 28.30 6.87 -11.72
C PRO A 166 28.37 5.63 -12.62
N VAL A 167 29.15 4.60 -12.27
CA VAL A 167 29.22 3.34 -13.05
C VAL A 167 27.90 2.58 -12.99
N PHE A 168 27.23 2.57 -11.83
CA PHE A 168 25.90 1.96 -11.67
C PHE A 168 24.83 2.72 -12.47
N ILE A 169 24.87 4.06 -12.46
CA ILE A 169 23.95 4.89 -13.24
C ILE A 169 24.18 4.69 -14.75
N ILE A 170 25.42 4.69 -15.21
CA ILE A 170 25.78 4.48 -16.63
C ILE A 170 25.35 3.09 -17.09
N THR A 171 25.56 2.05 -16.27
CA THR A 171 25.15 0.68 -16.61
C THR A 171 23.62 0.54 -16.63
N LEU A 172 22.90 1.16 -15.69
CA LEU A 172 21.44 1.17 -15.70
C LEU A 172 20.87 1.87 -16.95
N ILE A 173 21.43 3.04 -17.31
CA ILE A 173 21.05 3.77 -18.52
C ILE A 173 21.36 2.96 -19.77
N PHE A 174 22.51 2.29 -19.83
CA PHE A 174 22.90 1.44 -20.94
C PHE A 174 21.97 0.23 -21.11
N ILE A 175 21.56 -0.40 -20.02
CA ILE A 175 20.60 -1.51 -20.02
C ILE A 175 19.22 -1.04 -20.47
N ILE A 176 18.75 0.11 -19.96
CA ILE A 176 17.47 0.72 -20.37
C ILE A 176 17.51 1.07 -21.85
N TRP A 177 18.61 1.66 -22.33
CA TRP A 177 18.81 2.00 -23.73
C TRP A 177 18.86 0.76 -24.63
N LEU A 178 19.53 -0.32 -24.22
CA LEU A 178 19.53 -1.60 -24.94
C LEU A 178 18.12 -2.23 -24.99
N TYR A 179 17.37 -2.13 -23.90
CA TYR A 179 16.00 -2.66 -23.83
C TYR A 179 15.05 -1.85 -24.72
N LEU A 180 15.15 -0.51 -24.69
CA LEU A 180 14.38 0.39 -25.54
C LEU A 180 14.77 0.31 -27.02
N SER A 181 16.05 0.19 -27.34
CA SER A 181 16.52 0.03 -28.73
C SER A 181 16.13 -1.32 -29.33
N ARG A 182 16.03 -2.39 -28.52
CA ARG A 182 15.42 -3.66 -28.94
C ARG A 182 13.92 -3.56 -29.19
N PHE A 183 13.21 -2.69 -28.47
CA PHE A 183 11.79 -2.42 -28.71
C PHE A 183 11.54 -1.46 -29.89
N SER A 184 12.46 -0.53 -30.16
CA SER A 184 12.33 0.45 -31.25
C SER A 184 12.65 -0.13 -32.63
N LYS A 185 13.27 -1.32 -32.73
CA LYS A 185 13.50 -2.04 -34.01
C LYS A 185 12.34 -2.98 -34.38
N LYS A 186 11.10 -2.51 -34.26
CA LYS A 186 9.93 -3.17 -34.86
C LYS A 186 9.11 -2.22 -35.73
N LYS A 187 9.75 -1.70 -36.77
CA LYS A 187 9.26 -1.70 -38.15
C LYS A 187 10.39 -1.28 -39.08
#